data_AF-A0A8D4BPS0-F1
#
_entry.id   AF-A0A8D4BPS0-F1
#
_cell.length_a   1.000
_cell.length_b   1.000
_cell.length_c   1.000
_cell.angle_alpha   90.00
_cell.angle_beta   90.00
_cell.angle_gamma   90.00
#
_symmetry.space_group_name_H-M   'P 1'
#
loop_
_entity.id
_entity.type
_entity.pdbx_description
1 polymer ?
#
loop_
_entity_poly.entity_id
_entity_poly.type
_entity_poly.pdbx_seq_one_letter_code
_entity_poly.pdbx_strand_id
1 'polypeptide(L)' 'MNKNRKKSIEELKNNVVSLLNEQFKLRMQKKIGQLNKNHLFKKIRRNIARLKTIINEKIGKE' A
#
# COMPACT_ATOMS: atom_id res chain seq x y z
N MET A 1 -2.89 12.81 -9.34
CA MET A 1 -2.61 11.39 -9.67
C MET A 1 -1.13 11.07 -9.99
N ASN A 2 -0.18 12.03 -9.92
CA ASN A 2 1.15 11.87 -10.55
C ASN A 2 2.37 11.81 -9.60
N LYS A 3 2.22 11.44 -8.31
CA LYS A 3 3.35 11.48 -7.36
C LYS A 3 4.22 10.20 -7.33
N ASN A 4 3.75 9.08 -7.89
CA ASN A 4 4.42 7.77 -7.72
C ASN A 4 5.16 7.27 -8.97
N ARG A 5 5.00 7.92 -10.14
CA ARG A 5 5.71 7.51 -11.37
C ARG A 5 7.18 7.95 -11.38
N LYS A 6 7.51 9.04 -10.67
CA LYS A 6 8.89 9.56 -10.53
C LYS A 6 9.75 8.81 -9.49
N LYS A 7 9.13 7.99 -8.64
CA LYS A 7 9.83 7.29 -7.54
C LYS A 7 10.59 6.07 -8.04
N SER A 8 11.75 5.76 -7.46
CA SER A 8 12.52 4.55 -7.81
C SER A 8 11.74 3.27 -7.45
N ILE A 9 12.07 2.14 -8.09
CA ILE A 9 11.49 0.83 -7.78
C ILE A 9 11.67 0.51 -6.28
N GLU A 10 12.81 0.86 -5.71
CA GLU A 10 13.12 0.69 -4.29
C GLU A 10 12.20 1.52 -3.38
N GLU A 11 11.97 2.78 -3.72
CA GLU A 11 11.03 3.62 -2.98
C GLU A 11 9.60 3.07 -3.07
N LEU A 12 9.19 2.54 -4.23
CA LEU A 12 7.88 1.91 -4.40
C LEU A 12 7.76 0.66 -3.52
N LYS A 13 8.80 -0.18 -3.45
CA LYS A 13 8.86 -1.34 -2.54
C LYS A 13 8.78 -0.91 -1.07
N ASN A 14 9.52 0.14 -0.67
CA ASN A 14 9.46 0.68 0.69
C ASN A 14 8.06 1.21 1.05
N ASN A 15 7.37 1.85 0.10
CA ASN A 15 5.98 2.29 0.30
C ASN A 15 5.02 1.10 0.47
N VAL A 16 5.24 -0.02 -0.24
CA VAL A 16 4.45 -1.24 -0.05
C VAL A 16 4.65 -1.81 1.36
N VAL A 17 5.89 -1.88 1.84
CA VAL A 17 6.20 -2.35 3.21
C VAL A 17 5.53 -1.46 4.26
N SER A 18 5.58 -0.15 4.08
CA SER A 18 4.89 0.80 4.98
C SER A 18 3.38 0.56 5.03
N LEU A 19 2.73 0.37 3.88
CA LEU A 19 1.30 0.06 3.81
C LEU A 19 0.93 -1.29 4.42
N LEU A 20 1.81 -2.29 4.33
CA LEU A 20 1.61 -3.60 4.98
C LEU A 20 1.68 -3.46 6.51
N ASN A 21 2.60 -2.64 7.04
CA ASN A 21 2.65 -2.34 8.46
C ASN A 21 1.39 -1.61 8.93
N GLU A 22 0.89 -0.66 8.15
CA GLU A 22 -0.38 0.03 8.44
C GLU A 22 -1.57 -0.96 8.41
N GLN A 23 -1.60 -1.88 7.45
CA GLN A 23 -2.59 -2.95 7.40
C GLN A 23 -2.53 -3.84 8.66
N PHE A 24 -1.33 -4.20 9.12
CA PHE A 24 -1.15 -5.00 10.32
C PHE A 24 -1.68 -4.28 11.57
N LYS A 25 -1.37 -3.00 11.73
CA LYS A 25 -1.91 -2.16 12.83
C LYS A 25 -3.43 -2.13 12.81
N LEU A 26 -4.04 -1.93 11.64
CA LEU A 26 -5.51 -1.96 11.51
C LEU A 26 -6.10 -3.33 11.84
N ARG A 27 -5.44 -4.44 11.43
CA ARG A 27 -5.88 -5.80 11.81
C ARG A 27 -5.84 -6.01 13.32
N MET A 28 -4.83 -5.49 14.00
CA MET A 28 -4.74 -5.53 15.46
C MET A 28 -5.83 -4.70 16.12
N GLN A 29 -6.05 -3.47 15.66
CA GLN A 29 -7.17 -2.63 16.16
C GLN A 29 -8.53 -3.30 15.96
N LYS A 30 -8.73 -3.99 14.83
CA LYS A 30 -9.93 -4.79 14.58
C LYS A 30 -10.09 -5.92 15.59
N LYS A 31 -9.00 -6.63 15.90
CA LYS A 31 -9.01 -7.74 16.87
C LYS A 31 -9.31 -7.27 18.29
N ILE A 32 -8.85 -6.07 18.67
CA ILE A 32 -9.10 -5.45 19.98
C ILE A 32 -10.52 -4.85 20.08
N GLY A 33 -11.25 -4.77 18.98
CA GLY A 33 -12.62 -4.23 18.94
C GLY A 33 -12.72 -2.70 18.87
N GLN A 34 -11.59 -2.00 18.72
CA GLN A 34 -11.52 -0.52 18.68
C GLN A 34 -11.48 0.04 17.25
N LEU A 35 -11.91 -0.73 16.26
CA LEU A 35 -11.78 -0.31 14.86
C LEU A 35 -12.94 0.58 14.42
N ASN A 36 -12.67 1.89 14.37
CA ASN A 36 -13.65 2.89 13.93
C ASN A 36 -13.61 3.16 12.41
N LYS A 37 -12.58 2.68 11.69
CA LYS A 37 -12.28 3.11 10.31
C LYS A 37 -12.18 1.95 9.31
N ASN A 38 -13.27 1.20 9.14
CA ASN A 38 -13.36 0.02 8.26
C ASN A 38 -13.02 0.34 6.78
N HIS A 39 -13.31 1.55 6.32
CA HIS A 39 -13.00 2.00 4.95
C HIS A 39 -11.48 2.00 4.65
N LEU A 40 -10.63 2.12 5.68
CA LEU A 40 -9.17 2.13 5.50
C LEU A 40 -8.64 0.79 5.00
N PHE A 41 -9.24 -0.34 5.39
CA PHE A 41 -8.86 -1.66 4.85
C PHE A 41 -8.99 -1.74 3.34
N LYS A 42 -10.07 -1.16 2.79
CA LYS A 42 -10.31 -1.12 1.35
C LYS A 42 -9.33 -0.17 0.66
N LYS A 43 -9.04 0.97 1.29
CA LYS A 43 -8.06 1.96 0.79
C LYS A 43 -6.64 1.38 0.74
N ILE A 44 -6.16 0.77 1.82
CA ILE A 44 -4.80 0.21 1.90
C ILE A 44 -4.62 -0.93 0.89
N ARG A 45 -5.56 -1.87 0.80
CA ARG A 45 -5.50 -2.96 -0.20
C ARG A 45 -5.39 -2.42 -1.63
N ARG A 46 -6.21 -1.42 -1.99
CA ARG A 46 -6.16 -0.76 -3.30
C ARG A 46 -4.84 -0.03 -3.54
N ASN A 47 -4.28 0.62 -2.52
CA ASN A 47 -3.01 1.32 -2.64
C ASN A 47 -1.85 0.33 -2.85
N ILE A 48 -1.82 -0.79 -2.14
CA ILE A 48 -0.82 -1.85 -2.35
C ILE A 48 -0.93 -2.39 -3.77
N ALA A 49 -2.14 -2.69 -4.25
CA ALA A 49 -2.36 -3.19 -5.61
C ALA A 49 -1.83 -2.20 -6.66
N ARG A 50 -2.17 -0.91 -6.54
CA ARG A 50 -1.68 0.15 -7.45
C ARG A 50 -0.16 0.27 -7.45
N LEU A 51 0.49 0.20 -6.29
CA LEU A 51 1.94 0.25 -6.20
C LEU A 51 2.59 -0.96 -6.87
N LYS A 52 2.06 -2.17 -6.64
CA LYS A 52 2.52 -3.38 -7.32
C LYS A 52 2.36 -3.29 -8.83
N THR A 53 1.22 -2.76 -9.31
CA THR A 53 1.01 -2.52 -10.74
C THR A 53 2.06 -1.56 -11.31
N ILE A 54 2.34 -0.44 -10.65
CA ILE A 54 3.37 0.52 -11.10
C ILE A 54 4.76 -0.11 -11.10
N ILE A 55 5.08 -0.96 -10.12
CA ILE A 55 6.35 -1.71 -10.08
C ILE A 55 6.45 -2.63 -11.31
N ASN A 56 5.40 -3.40 -11.60
CA ASN A 56 5.36 -4.28 -12.77
C ASN A 56 5.42 -3.49 -14.09
N GLU A 57 4.72 -2.36 -14.20
CA GLU A 57 4.78 -1.46 -15.36
C GLU A 57 6.19 -0.89 -15.58
N LYS A 58 6.98 -0.70 -14.52
CA LYS A 58 8.37 -0.26 -14.63
C LYS A 58 9.31 -1.39 -15.03
N ILE A 59 9.16 -2.56 -14.42
CA ILE A 59 9.98 -3.75 -14.73
C ILE A 59 9.74 -4.21 -16.18
N GLY A 60 8.50 -4.19 -16.66
CA GLY A 60 8.18 -4.59 -18.04
C GLY A 60 8.38 -3.49 -19.10
N LYS A 61 8.88 -2.32 -18.70
CA LYS A 61 9.26 -1.22 -19.62
C LYS A 61 10.78 -1.10 -19.82
N GLU A 62 11.57 -1.88 -19.07
CA GLU A 62 12.97 -2.19 -19.36
C GLU A 62 13.04 -3.51 -20.15
#